data_AF-A0A9E0YN96-F1
#
_entry.id   AF-A0A9E0YN96-F1
#
_cell.length_a   1.000
_cell.length_b   1.000
_cell.length_c   1.000
_cell.angle_alpha   90.00
_cell.angle_beta   90.00
_cell.angle_gamma   90.00
#
_symmetry.space_group_name_H-M   'P 1'
#
loop_
_entity.id
_entity.type
_entity.pdbx_description
1 polymer ?
#
loop_
_entity_poly.entity_id
_entity_poly.type
_entity_poly.pdbx_seq_one_letter_code
_entity_poly.pdbx_strand_id
1 'polypeptide(L)' 'MQITIYYQDRDEYLMDKVEQKAERERRSKSSVILSIIESYFEAEKRIGEILTDMDAASPDQISEGLEEQKEERQEDKLG' A
#
# COMPACT_ATOMS: atom_id res chain seq x y z
N MET A 1 1.56 13.70 -7.97
CA MET A 1 2.84 13.67 -7.22
C MET A 1 3.96 13.39 -8.22
N GLN A 2 4.94 14.28 -8.38
CA GLN A 2 6.09 14.05 -9.27
C GLN A 2 7.27 13.59 -8.41
N ILE A 3 7.70 12.34 -8.58
CA ILE A 3 8.81 11.75 -7.82
C ILE A 3 9.96 11.50 -8.79
N THR A 4 11.15 11.96 -8.41
CA THR A 4 12.41 11.65 -9.11
C THR A 4 13.17 10.65 -8.28
N ILE A 5 13.52 9.50 -8.86
CA ILE A 5 14.25 8.43 -8.19
C ILE A 5 15.70 8.47 -8.69
N TYR A 6 16.64 8.63 -7.77
CA TYR A 6 18.07 8.59 -8.04
C TYR A 6 18.64 7.23 -7.63
N TYR A 7 19.47 6.65 -8.49
CA TYR A 7 20.22 5.42 -8.22
C TYR A 7 21.64 5.57 -8.75
N GLN A 8 22.56 4.82 -8.17
CA GLN A 8 23.99 4.81 -8.50
C GLN A 8 24.37 3.48 -9.17
N ASP A 9 25.57 3.39 -9.73
CA ASP A 9 26.07 2.17 -10.38
C ASP A 9 26.02 0.94 -9.45
N ARG A 10 26.21 1.15 -8.15
CA ARG A 10 26.08 0.07 -7.15
C ARG A 10 24.67 -0.52 -7.04
N ASP A 11 23.66 0.18 -7.52
CA ASP A 11 22.26 -0.22 -7.47
C ASP A 11 21.84 -0.97 -8.76
N GLU A 12 22.75 -1.16 -9.73
CA GLU A 12 22.50 -1.80 -11.03
C GLU A 12 21.80 -3.15 -10.90
N TYR A 13 22.25 -3.99 -9.95
CA TYR A 13 21.62 -5.29 -9.68
C TYR A 13 20.12 -5.16 -9.34
N LEU A 14 19.75 -4.16 -8.55
CA LEU A 14 18.34 -3.92 -8.19
C LEU A 14 17.56 -3.38 -9.38
N MET A 15 18.17 -2.50 -10.18
CA MET A 15 17.55 -1.94 -11.37
C MET A 15 17.29 -3.02 -12.43
N ASP A 16 18.18 -3.98 -12.61
CA ASP A 16 17.99 -5.14 -13.48
C ASP A 16 16.78 -5.99 -13.03
N LYS A 17 16.64 -6.19 -11.71
CA LYS A 17 15.48 -6.93 -11.16
C LYS A 17 14.18 -6.18 -11.36
N VAL A 18 14.19 -4.86 -11.21
CA VAL A 18 13.03 -3.99 -11.49
C VAL A 18 12.65 -4.08 -12.97
N GLU A 19 13.62 -4.05 -13.87
CA GLU A 19 13.40 -4.14 -15.32
C GLU A 19 12.76 -5.47 -15.71
N GLN A 20 13.33 -6.59 -15.25
CA GLN A 20 12.75 -7.93 -15.47
C GLN A 20 11.31 -8.03 -14.95
N LYS A 21 11.03 -7.44 -13.78
CA LYS A 21 9.68 -7.43 -13.20
C LYS A 21 8.73 -6.55 -14.00
N ALA A 22 9.18 -5.37 -14.43
CA ALA A 22 8.41 -4.43 -15.24
C ALA A 22 8.01 -5.04 -16.60
N GLU A 23 8.93 -5.75 -17.25
CA GLU A 23 8.63 -6.49 -18.49
C GLU A 23 7.58 -7.59 -18.25
N ARG A 24 7.78 -8.40 -17.22
CA ARG A 24 6.86 -9.50 -16.86
C ARG A 24 5.44 -9.00 -16.59
N GLU A 25 5.32 -7.88 -15.88
CA GLU A 25 4.04 -7.27 -15.51
C GLU A 25 3.47 -6.31 -16.56
N ARG A 26 4.21 -6.03 -17.65
CA ARG A 26 3.87 -5.01 -18.67
C ARG A 26 3.58 -3.64 -18.05
N ARG A 27 4.42 -3.23 -17.09
CA ARG A 27 4.32 -1.94 -16.38
C ARG A 27 5.56 -1.09 -16.61
N SER A 28 5.48 0.20 -16.35
CA SER A 28 6.66 1.06 -16.35
C SER A 28 7.56 0.76 -15.15
N LYS A 29 8.89 0.94 -15.30
CA LYS A 29 9.85 0.81 -14.19
C LYS A 29 9.44 1.65 -12.97
N SER A 30 9.04 2.90 -13.20
CA SER A 30 8.61 3.81 -12.13
C SER A 30 7.39 3.29 -11.37
N SER A 31 6.41 2.70 -12.06
CA SER A 31 5.23 2.12 -11.42
C SER A 31 5.58 0.88 -10.58
N VAL A 32 6.53 0.07 -11.05
CA VAL A 32 7.02 -1.08 -10.29
C VAL A 32 7.79 -0.65 -9.05
N ILE A 33 8.73 0.30 -9.18
CA ILE A 33 9.49 0.82 -8.02
C ILE A 33 8.54 1.40 -6.97
N LEU A 34 7.57 2.20 -7.40
CA LEU A 34 6.59 2.79 -6.49
C LEU A 34 5.80 1.70 -5.75
N SER A 35 5.31 0.69 -6.46
CA SER A 35 4.56 -0.40 -5.82
C SER A 35 5.39 -1.22 -4.83
N ILE A 36 6.70 -1.37 -5.07
CA ILE A 36 7.62 -2.03 -4.13
C ILE A 36 7.78 -1.19 -2.87
N ILE A 37 7.95 0.12 -3.02
CA ILE A 37 8.10 1.06 -1.90
C ILE A 37 6.81 1.12 -1.08
N GLU A 38 5.65 1.25 -1.73
CA GLU A 38 4.33 1.23 -1.10
C GLU A 38 4.14 -0.07 -0.32
N SER A 39 4.36 -1.22 -0.97
CA SER A 39 4.26 -2.52 -0.31
C SER A 39 5.20 -2.64 0.89
N TYR A 40 6.43 -2.11 0.81
CA TYR A 40 7.38 -2.16 1.92
C TYR A 40 6.91 -1.34 3.13
N PHE A 41 6.38 -0.13 2.91
CA PHE A 41 5.92 0.73 3.99
C PHE A 41 4.52 0.39 4.51
N GLU A 42 3.67 -0.24 3.69
CA GLU A 42 2.30 -0.61 4.04
C GLU A 42 2.16 -2.05 4.55
N ALA A 43 3.12 -2.95 4.28
CA ALA A 43 3.02 -4.37 4.62
C ALA A 43 2.80 -4.65 6.12
N GLU A 44 3.23 -3.74 7.00
CA GLU A 44 3.05 -3.88 8.46
C GLU A 44 1.91 -3.00 9.02
N LYS A 45 1.30 -2.15 8.19
CA LYS A 45 0.24 -1.23 8.63
C LYS A 45 -1.13 -1.88 8.47
N ARG A 46 -1.96 -1.77 9.49
CA ARG A 46 -3.40 -2.04 9.38
C ARG A 46 -4.04 -0.94 8.53
N ILE A 47 -5.12 -1.28 7.81
CA ILE A 47 -5.82 -0.32 6.95
C ILE A 47 -6.23 0.97 7.68
N GLY A 48 -6.60 0.89 8.97
CA GLY A 48 -6.89 2.06 9.79
C GLY A 48 -5.68 2.97 10.02
N GLU A 49 -4.47 2.40 10.13
CA GLU A 49 -3.22 3.16 10.27
C GLU A 49 -2.86 3.85 8.94
N ILE A 50 -3.08 3.17 7.80
CA ILE A 50 -2.90 3.77 6.47
C ILE A 50 -3.86 4.96 6.27
N LEU A 51 -5.14 4.79 6.61
CA LEU A 51 -6.15 5.84 6.47
C LEU A 51 -5.87 7.05 7.39
N THR A 52 -5.33 6.80 8.58
CA THR A 52 -4.92 7.86 9.50
C THR A 52 -3.71 8.62 8.96
N ASP A 53 -2.69 7.91 8.46
CA ASP A 53 -1.49 8.53 7.88
C ASP A 53 -1.79 9.37 6.64
N MET A 54 -2.83 9.00 5.88
CA MET A 54 -3.30 9.74 4.72
C MET A 54 -4.15 10.98 5.08
N ASP A 55 -4.39 11.24 6.37
CA ASP A 55 -5.35 12.24 6.87
C ASP A 55 -6.78 12.03 6.29
N ALA A 56 -7.09 10.78 5.93
CA ALA A 56 -8.35 10.38 5.32
C ALA A 56 -9.42 9.98 6.36
N ALA A 57 -8.99 9.62 7.58
CA ALA A 57 -9.85 9.31 8.71
C ALA A 57 -9.14 9.58 10.04
N SER A 58 -9.86 10.07 11.04
CA SER A 58 -9.34 10.19 12.40
C SER A 58 -9.40 8.85 13.16
N PRO A 59 -8.63 8.68 14.23
CA PRO A 59 -8.71 7.48 15.08
C PRO A 59 -10.11 7.19 15.61
N ASP A 60 -10.91 8.23 15.91
CA ASP A 60 -12.28 8.10 16.37
C ASP A 60 -13.18 7.51 15.27
N GLN A 61 -13.03 7.99 14.02
CA GLN A 61 -13.76 7.46 12.87
C GLN A 61 -13.38 6.01 12.55
N ILE A 62 -12.10 5.65 12.72
CA ILE A 62 -11.66 4.26 12.59
C ILE A 62 -12.29 3.39 13.68
N SER A 63 -12.38 3.87 14.92
CA SER A 63 -13.01 3.13 16.02
C SER A 63 -14.50 2.94 15.78
N GLU A 64 -15.22 3.97 15.34
CA GLU A 64 -16.65 3.93 15.03
C GLU A 64 -16.93 2.92 13.90
N GLY A 65 -16.21 3.01 12.78
CA GLY A 65 -16.36 2.07 11.66
C GLY A 65 -16.03 0.62 12.01
N LEU A 66 -15.13 0.38 12.97
CA LEU A 66 -14.84 -0.97 13.48
C LEU A 66 -15.96 -1.52 14.37
N GLU A 67 -16.70 -0.67 15.08
CA GLU A 67 -17.90 -1.11 15.83
C GLU A 67 -19.05 -1.41 14.86
N GLU A 68 -19.32 -0.55 13.88
CA GLU A 68 -20.34 -0.80 12.85
C GLU A 68 -20.07 -2.13 12.10
N GLN A 69 -18.82 -2.40 11.71
CA GLN A 69 -18.44 -3.67 11.08
C GLN A 69 -18.66 -4.90 11.97
N LYS A 70 -18.58 -4.76 13.31
CA LYS A 70 -18.88 -5.87 14.23
C LYS A 70 -20.39 -6.11 14.33
N GLU A 71 -21.18 -5.04 14.32
CA GLU A 71 -22.64 -5.09 14.38
C GLU A 71 -23.22 -5.70 13.10
N GLU A 72 -22.80 -5.24 11.91
CA GLU A 72 -23.24 -5.82 10.62
C GLU A 72 -22.90 -7.32 10.50
N ARG A 73 -21.72 -7.73 10.98
CA ARG A 73 -21.31 -9.15 10.96
C ARG A 73 -22.11 -10.04 11.91
N GLN A 74 -22.80 -9.44 12.90
CA GLN A 74 -23.73 -10.15 13.77
C GLN A 74 -25.12 -10.23 13.15
N GLU A 75 -25.54 -9.23 12.38
CA GLU A 75 -26.85 -9.22 11.69
C GLU A 75 -26.94 -10.26 10.57
N ASP A 76 -25.83 -10.57 9.87
CA ASP A 76 -25.76 -11.60 8.83
C ASP A 76 -25.84 -13.07 9.35
N LYS A 77 -25.97 -13.29 10.67
CA LYS A 77 -26.08 -14.64 11.27
C LYS A 77 -27.51 -15.05 11.64
N LEU A 78 -28.52 -14.35 11.16
CA LEU A 78 -29.92 -14.79 11.28
C LEU A 78 -30.37 -15.47 9.98
N GLY A 79 -30.00 -16.74 9.84
CA GLY A 79 -30.44 -17.65 8.76
C GLY A 79 -30.10 -19.10 9.07
#